data_AF-A0A9X5BJ19-F1
#
_entry.id   AF-A0A9X5BJ19-F1
#
_cell.length_a   1.000
_cell.length_b   1.000
_cell.length_c   1.000
_cell.angle_alpha   90.00
_cell.angle_beta   90.00
_cell.angle_gamma   90.00
#
_symmetry.space_group_name_H-M   'P 1'
#
loop_
_entity.id
_entity.type
_entity.pdbx_description
1 polymer ?
#
loop_
_entity_poly.entity_id
_entity_poly.type
_entity_poly.pdbx_seq_one_letter_code
_entity_poly.pdbx_strand_id
1 'polypeptide(L)'
;MSHQARYYDATAYILPHLAVLCTKLPLEDKAFLITEIGLAIAAERVWPLKPDTEAFREFQEGLRGLRRETEKLVTNPNIAAVLGNNPTQRERFALSALAILGNRTHAYGTWNMFGNEWEYCIIACLCGWKEEVISFRTDKNYFCIEPVSIAPWDGKSIEDEPVWFQGLLHRIGDEETIRFLPFVYGTWVCPDCGKRAAYWDWLAKFIGYGWCGG
;
A
#
# COMPACT_ATOMS: atom_id res chain seq x y z
N MET A 1 -8.34 -2.09 15.72
CA MET A 1 -6.95 -1.70 15.40
C MET A 1 -6.69 -0.17 15.49
N SER A 2 -7.66 0.67 15.83
CA SER A 2 -7.51 2.14 15.91
C SER A 2 -6.70 2.67 17.10
N HIS A 3 -6.38 1.84 18.11
CA HIS A 3 -5.69 2.28 19.33
C HIS A 3 -4.16 2.12 19.31
N GLN A 4 -3.58 1.37 18.36
CA GLN A 4 -2.12 1.31 18.17
C GLN A 4 -1.57 2.53 17.40
N ALA A 5 -2.47 3.34 16.83
CA ALA A 5 -2.23 4.59 16.10
C ALA A 5 -1.89 5.80 16.99
N ARG A 6 -1.64 5.65 18.29
CA ARG A 6 -1.18 6.78 19.15
C ARG A 6 0.34 6.91 19.24
N TYR A 7 1.08 6.08 18.50
CA TYR A 7 2.54 6.02 18.53
C TYR A 7 3.20 6.55 17.25
N TYR A 8 2.55 7.42 16.46
CA TYR A 8 3.15 7.97 15.23
C TYR A 8 4.45 8.72 15.47
N ASP A 9 4.56 9.45 16.59
CA ASP A 9 5.82 10.10 16.98
C ASP A 9 6.91 9.07 17.34
N ALA A 10 6.54 7.94 17.94
CA ALA A 10 7.49 6.86 18.22
C ALA A 10 7.93 6.14 16.94
N THR A 11 7.02 5.93 15.98
CA THR A 11 7.36 5.43 14.65
C THR A 11 8.29 6.39 13.93
N ALA A 12 7.99 7.69 13.95
CA ALA A 12 8.84 8.73 13.36
C ALA A 12 10.25 8.71 13.97
N TYR A 13 10.34 8.73 15.29
CA TYR A 13 11.58 8.72 16.04
C TYR A 13 12.43 7.47 15.75
N ILE A 14 11.82 6.28 15.70
CA ILE A 14 12.58 5.04 15.52
C ILE A 14 13.00 4.79 14.06
N LEU A 15 12.29 5.36 13.07
CA LEU A 15 12.48 5.01 11.67
C LEU A 15 13.90 5.28 11.13
N PRO A 16 14.57 6.41 11.44
CA PRO A 16 15.97 6.61 11.08
C PRO A 16 16.90 5.53 11.62
N HIS A 17 16.69 5.10 12.88
CA HIS A 17 17.48 4.05 13.50
C HIS A 17 17.23 2.69 12.86
N LEU A 18 15.98 2.37 12.53
CA LEU A 18 15.63 1.16 11.78
C LEU A 18 16.24 1.16 10.38
N ALA A 19 16.28 2.31 9.71
CA ALA A 19 16.93 2.43 8.41
C ALA A 19 18.43 2.13 8.50
N VAL A 20 19.13 2.68 9.50
CA VAL A 20 20.55 2.39 9.75
C VAL A 20 20.76 0.92 10.09
N LEU A 21 19.92 0.34 10.96
CA LEU A 21 19.98 -1.07 11.32
C LEU A 21 19.79 -1.95 10.08
N CYS A 22 18.77 -1.66 9.26
CA CYS A 22 18.44 -2.41 8.05
C CYS A 22 19.66 -2.55 7.12
N THR A 23 20.52 -1.54 7.00
CA THR A 23 21.73 -1.65 6.16
C THR A 23 22.69 -2.76 6.59
N LYS A 24 22.71 -3.11 7.88
CA LYS A 24 23.64 -4.05 8.51
C LYS A 24 23.09 -5.46 8.66
N LEU A 25 21.78 -5.64 8.47
CA LEU A 25 21.11 -6.92 8.67
C LEU A 25 21.41 -7.91 7.52
N PRO A 26 21.38 -9.24 7.79
CA PRO A 26 21.22 -10.26 6.77
C PRO A 26 19.96 -10.05 5.93
N LEU A 27 19.91 -10.67 4.75
CA LEU A 27 18.85 -10.44 3.77
C LEU A 27 17.45 -10.78 4.29
N GLU A 28 17.31 -11.91 4.99
CA GLU A 28 16.05 -12.36 5.60
C GLU A 28 15.59 -11.38 6.70
N ASP A 29 16.51 -10.96 7.56
CA ASP A 29 16.23 -10.00 8.63
C ASP A 29 15.85 -8.60 8.09
N LYS A 30 16.44 -8.18 6.96
CA LYS A 30 16.01 -6.95 6.25
C LYS A 30 14.57 -7.08 5.78
N ALA A 31 14.25 -8.20 5.14
CA ALA A 31 12.90 -8.45 4.63
C ALA A 31 11.89 -8.50 5.77
N PHE A 32 12.24 -9.14 6.89
CA PHE A 32 11.44 -9.16 8.11
C PHE A 32 11.22 -7.75 8.66
N LEU A 33 12.28 -6.97 8.89
CA LEU A 33 12.17 -5.59 9.41
C LEU A 33 11.27 -4.72 8.54
N ILE A 34 11.45 -4.77 7.20
CA ILE A 34 10.63 -4.02 6.26
C ILE A 34 9.16 -4.46 6.34
N THR A 35 8.90 -5.77 6.44
CA THR A 35 7.55 -6.33 6.56
C THR A 35 6.83 -5.80 7.79
N GLU A 36 7.52 -5.71 8.93
CA GLU A 36 6.91 -5.32 10.21
C GLU A 36 6.63 -3.82 10.30
N ILE A 37 7.45 -2.98 9.67
CA ILE A 37 7.29 -1.51 9.75
C ILE A 37 6.35 -0.93 8.69
N GLY A 38 6.06 -1.67 7.62
CA GLY A 38 5.36 -1.15 6.44
C GLY A 38 3.97 -0.59 6.72
N LEU A 39 3.17 -1.25 7.56
CA LEU A 39 1.83 -0.76 7.91
C LEU A 39 1.90 0.58 8.66
N ALA A 40 2.87 0.75 9.55
CA ALA A 40 3.07 2.01 10.28
C ALA A 40 3.48 3.15 9.34
N ILE A 41 4.32 2.85 8.33
CA ILE A 41 4.68 3.81 7.27
C ILE A 41 3.46 4.19 6.43
N ALA A 42 2.64 3.20 6.05
CA ALA A 42 1.44 3.45 5.25
C ALA A 42 0.39 4.30 6.00
N ALA A 43 0.23 4.03 7.29
CA ALA A 43 -0.70 4.75 8.16
C ALA A 43 -0.40 6.25 8.25
N GLU A 44 0.86 6.70 8.11
CA GLU A 44 1.16 8.14 8.08
C GLU A 44 0.39 8.88 6.97
N ARG A 45 -0.01 8.21 5.88
CA ARG A 45 -0.80 8.88 4.84
C ARG A 45 -2.26 9.13 5.24
N VAL A 46 -2.79 8.35 6.18
CA VAL A 46 -4.17 8.49 6.70
C VAL A 46 -4.19 9.39 7.92
N TRP A 47 -3.17 9.30 8.76
CA TRP A 47 -2.97 10.15 9.92
C TRP A 47 -1.63 10.88 9.78
N PRO A 48 -1.59 11.97 8.98
CA PRO A 48 -0.36 12.64 8.64
C PRO A 48 0.29 13.29 9.84
N LEU A 49 1.62 13.15 9.90
CA LEU A 49 2.42 13.96 10.80
C LEU A 49 2.32 15.42 10.35
N LYS A 50 2.30 16.33 11.32
CA LYS A 50 2.25 17.76 11.00
C LYS A 50 3.55 18.14 10.26
N PRO A 51 3.45 18.81 9.10
CA PRO A 51 4.62 19.32 8.40
C PRO A 51 5.50 20.21 9.29
N ASP A 52 6.79 20.29 8.96
CA ASP A 52 7.81 21.11 9.64
C ASP A 52 8.10 20.76 11.11
N THR A 53 7.53 19.68 11.62
CA THR A 53 7.87 19.12 12.94
C THR A 53 9.11 18.23 12.89
N GLU A 54 9.70 17.97 14.05
CA GLU A 54 10.80 17.01 14.19
C GLU A 54 10.38 15.59 13.79
N ALA A 55 9.24 15.12 14.29
CA ALA A 55 8.68 13.82 13.91
C ALA A 55 8.50 13.70 12.38
N PHE A 56 8.00 14.73 11.70
CA PHE A 56 7.91 14.72 10.24
C PHE A 56 9.30 14.59 9.58
N ARG A 57 10.31 15.33 10.06
CA ARG A 57 11.69 15.24 9.54
C ARG A 57 12.30 13.87 9.75
N GLU A 58 12.19 13.31 10.95
CA GLU A 58 12.71 11.98 11.31
C GLU A 58 12.03 10.89 10.47
N PHE A 59 10.71 10.95 10.33
CA PHE A 59 9.98 10.02 9.48
C PHE A 59 10.44 10.08 8.03
N GLN A 60 10.63 11.27 7.47
CA GLN A 60 11.13 11.42 6.10
C GLN A 60 12.58 10.93 5.95
N GLU A 61 13.43 11.15 6.96
CA GLU A 61 14.80 10.63 7.00
C GLU A 61 14.82 9.09 7.00
N GLY A 62 14.10 8.48 7.93
CA GLY A 62 14.00 7.02 8.02
C GLY A 62 13.42 6.39 6.76
N LEU A 63 12.37 6.99 6.19
CA LEU A 63 11.79 6.53 4.93
C LEU A 63 12.82 6.57 3.80
N ARG A 64 13.54 7.69 3.62
CA ARG A 64 14.61 7.78 2.61
C ARG A 64 15.68 6.72 2.82
N GLY A 65 16.06 6.45 4.06
CA GLY A 65 17.05 5.43 4.40
C GLY A 65 16.58 4.01 4.05
N LEU A 66 15.30 3.69 4.27
CA LEU A 66 14.75 2.37 3.96
C LEU A 66 14.60 2.12 2.46
N ARG A 67 14.26 3.15 1.66
CA ARG A 67 13.98 3.01 0.21
C ARG A 67 15.05 2.19 -0.52
N ARG A 68 16.33 2.48 -0.30
CA ARG A 68 17.43 1.78 -0.98
C ARG A 68 17.48 0.29 -0.65
N GLU A 69 17.25 -0.09 0.61
CA GLU A 69 17.28 -1.49 1.01
C GLU A 69 16.02 -2.24 0.56
N THR A 70 14.87 -1.57 0.56
CA THR A 70 13.62 -2.11 0.00
C THR A 70 13.73 -2.33 -1.51
N GLU A 71 14.28 -1.39 -2.26
CA GLU A 71 14.47 -1.52 -3.72
C GLU A 71 15.35 -2.73 -4.06
N LYS A 72 16.45 -2.94 -3.33
CA LYS A 72 17.30 -4.13 -3.50
C LYS A 72 16.54 -5.44 -3.27
N LEU A 73 15.64 -5.47 -2.28
CA LEU A 73 14.83 -6.66 -2.00
C LEU A 73 13.77 -6.88 -3.08
N VAL A 74 13.06 -5.84 -3.50
CA VAL A 74 12.05 -5.90 -4.55
C VAL A 74 12.65 -6.37 -5.87
N THR A 75 13.80 -5.83 -6.24
CA THR A 75 14.51 -6.19 -7.48
C THR A 75 15.25 -7.52 -7.40
N ASN A 76 15.37 -8.15 -6.22
CA ASN A 76 16.00 -9.45 -6.06
C ASN A 76 15.16 -10.57 -6.72
N PRO A 77 15.69 -11.32 -7.70
CA PRO A 77 14.96 -12.41 -8.34
C PRO A 77 14.62 -13.57 -7.39
N ASN A 78 15.36 -13.71 -6.28
CA ASN A 78 15.17 -14.77 -5.29
C ASN A 78 14.33 -14.31 -4.07
N ILE A 79 13.64 -13.17 -4.16
CA ILE A 79 12.90 -12.59 -3.02
C ILE A 79 11.88 -13.57 -2.41
N ALA A 80 11.24 -14.43 -3.20
CA ALA A 80 10.32 -15.44 -2.68
C ALA A 80 11.00 -16.45 -1.74
N ALA A 81 12.27 -16.80 -1.99
CA ALA A 81 13.03 -17.67 -1.11
C ALA A 81 13.42 -16.95 0.19
N VAL A 82 13.81 -15.68 0.09
CA VAL A 82 14.14 -14.82 1.25
C VAL A 82 12.95 -14.66 2.19
N LEU A 83 11.74 -14.53 1.64
CA LEU A 83 10.52 -14.36 2.42
C LEU A 83 9.98 -15.67 3.01
N GLY A 84 10.59 -16.82 2.71
CA GLY A 84 10.09 -18.12 3.12
C GLY A 84 8.75 -18.48 2.45
N ASN A 85 8.06 -19.50 2.96
CA ASN A 85 6.86 -20.07 2.32
C ASN A 85 5.52 -19.58 2.91
N ASN A 86 5.52 -18.61 3.82
CA ASN A 86 4.30 -18.08 4.42
C ASN A 86 3.64 -17.05 3.47
N PRO A 87 2.45 -17.33 2.90
CA PRO A 87 1.79 -16.42 1.95
C PRO A 87 1.47 -15.06 2.58
N THR A 88 0.95 -15.05 3.81
CA THR A 88 0.64 -13.82 4.54
C THR A 88 1.88 -12.97 4.79
N GLN A 89 3.03 -13.59 5.05
CA GLN A 89 4.29 -12.85 5.20
C GLN A 89 4.74 -12.21 3.88
N ARG A 90 4.63 -12.95 2.77
CA ARG A 90 4.97 -12.45 1.43
C ARG A 90 4.08 -11.27 1.02
N GLU A 91 2.77 -11.40 1.23
CA GLU A 91 1.78 -10.34 1.02
C GLU A 91 2.12 -9.10 1.85
N ARG A 92 2.35 -9.26 3.16
CA ARG A 92 2.73 -8.13 4.02
C ARG A 92 4.02 -7.47 3.57
N PHE A 93 5.00 -8.23 3.09
CA PHE A 93 6.21 -7.67 2.51
C PHE A 93 5.90 -6.83 1.28
N ALA A 94 5.07 -7.33 0.36
CA ALA A 94 4.69 -6.59 -0.85
C ALA A 94 4.00 -5.27 -0.50
N LEU A 95 3.06 -5.28 0.43
CA LEU A 95 2.39 -4.06 0.89
C LEU A 95 3.37 -3.10 1.58
N SER A 96 4.33 -3.63 2.34
CA SER A 96 5.40 -2.83 2.96
C SER A 96 6.30 -2.18 1.93
N ALA A 97 6.64 -2.91 0.86
CA ALA A 97 7.37 -2.36 -0.27
C ALA A 97 6.57 -1.25 -0.96
N LEU A 98 5.25 -1.42 -1.14
CA LEU A 98 4.36 -0.39 -1.68
C LEU A 98 4.31 0.86 -0.80
N ALA A 99 4.29 0.70 0.53
CA ALA A 99 4.34 1.82 1.46
C ALA A 99 5.66 2.60 1.41
N ILE A 100 6.78 1.93 1.16
CA ILE A 100 8.11 2.56 1.18
C ILE A 100 8.47 3.16 -0.19
N LEU A 101 8.21 2.43 -1.27
CA LEU A 101 8.64 2.77 -2.63
C LEU A 101 7.57 3.51 -3.43
N GLY A 102 6.31 3.11 -3.29
CA GLY A 102 5.17 3.67 -4.01
C GLY A 102 4.29 4.59 -3.16
N ASN A 103 2.99 4.53 -3.42
CA ASN A 103 1.98 5.37 -2.82
C ASN A 103 1.46 4.73 -1.53
N ARG A 104 1.78 5.38 -0.41
CA ARG A 104 1.33 4.97 0.94
C ARG A 104 -0.19 4.88 1.09
N THR A 105 -0.95 5.70 0.37
CA THR A 105 -2.43 5.63 0.37
C THR A 105 -2.89 4.29 -0.23
N HIS A 106 -2.26 3.89 -1.34
CA HIS A 106 -2.59 2.64 -2.01
C HIS A 106 -2.21 1.47 -1.11
N ALA A 107 -1.00 1.51 -0.52
CA ALA A 107 -0.57 0.50 0.43
C ALA A 107 -1.57 0.33 1.58
N TYR A 108 -1.92 1.42 2.28
CA TYR A 108 -2.90 1.40 3.37
C TYR A 108 -4.28 0.89 2.93
N GLY A 109 -4.77 1.37 1.79
CA GLY A 109 -6.02 0.88 1.19
C GLY A 109 -5.99 -0.63 0.98
N THR A 110 -4.93 -1.14 0.38
CA THR A 110 -4.76 -2.56 0.10
C THR A 110 -4.66 -3.42 1.37
N TRP A 111 -4.04 -2.93 2.45
CA TRP A 111 -4.07 -3.65 3.74
C TRP A 111 -5.51 -3.87 4.23
N ASN A 112 -6.39 -2.88 4.08
CA ASN A 112 -7.80 -3.03 4.45
C ASN A 112 -8.51 -4.03 3.54
N MET A 113 -8.17 -4.05 2.24
CA MET A 113 -8.75 -5.01 1.29
C MET A 113 -8.30 -6.46 1.57
N PHE A 114 -7.01 -6.67 1.84
CA PHE A 114 -6.46 -8.01 2.14
C PHE A 114 -7.05 -8.61 3.41
N GLY A 115 -7.15 -7.82 4.49
CA GLY A 115 -7.74 -8.29 5.75
C GLY A 115 -9.21 -8.69 5.64
N ASN A 116 -9.83 -8.40 4.50
CA ASN A 116 -11.24 -8.60 4.21
C ASN A 116 -11.46 -9.38 2.89
N GLU A 117 -10.45 -10.10 2.40
CA GLU A 117 -10.54 -10.98 1.22
C GLU A 117 -11.11 -10.31 -0.06
N TRP A 118 -10.87 -9.00 -0.20
CA TRP A 118 -11.38 -8.17 -1.30
C TRP A 118 -12.90 -7.96 -1.33
N GLU A 119 -13.59 -8.31 -0.25
CA GLU A 119 -15.05 -8.18 -0.10
C GLU A 119 -15.46 -6.81 0.48
N TYR A 120 -14.54 -6.10 1.15
CA TYR A 120 -14.84 -4.83 1.83
C TYR A 120 -13.91 -3.72 1.35
N CYS A 121 -14.39 -3.00 0.34
CA CYS A 121 -13.73 -1.82 -0.18
C CYS A 121 -14.59 -0.59 0.07
N ILE A 122 -13.92 0.51 0.42
CA ILE A 122 -14.56 1.77 0.80
C ILE A 122 -14.29 2.82 -0.27
N ILE A 123 -15.34 3.54 -0.70
CA ILE A 123 -15.20 4.67 -1.63
C ILE A 123 -16.22 5.76 -1.33
N ALA A 124 -15.87 7.01 -1.64
CA ALA A 124 -16.78 8.15 -1.55
C ALA A 124 -16.66 9.07 -2.76
N CYS A 125 -17.81 9.58 -3.22
CA CYS A 125 -17.95 10.60 -4.24
C CYS A 125 -18.32 11.96 -3.63
N LEU A 126 -17.91 13.04 -4.31
CA LEU A 126 -18.24 14.42 -3.92
C LEU A 126 -19.75 14.73 -4.02
N CYS A 127 -20.53 13.92 -4.75
CA CYS A 127 -21.98 14.09 -4.81
C CYS A 127 -22.72 13.59 -3.55
N GLY A 128 -21.97 13.07 -2.55
CA GLY A 128 -22.53 12.51 -1.32
C GLY A 128 -22.72 11.00 -1.34
N TRP A 129 -22.57 10.37 -2.51
CA TRP A 129 -22.59 8.92 -2.63
C TRP A 129 -21.36 8.30 -1.94
N LYS A 130 -21.58 7.36 -1.03
CA LYS A 130 -20.53 6.60 -0.36
C LYS A 130 -20.95 5.15 -0.24
N GLU A 131 -19.98 4.25 -0.30
CA GLU A 131 -20.20 2.83 -0.06
C GLU A 131 -19.04 2.29 0.78
N GLU A 132 -19.39 1.49 1.77
CA GLU A 132 -18.46 0.94 2.76
C GLU A 132 -18.29 -0.58 2.62
N VAL A 133 -19.12 -1.21 1.79
CA VAL A 133 -19.08 -2.65 1.49
C VAL A 133 -19.15 -2.86 -0.02
N ILE A 134 -18.02 -2.65 -0.70
CA ILE A 134 -17.86 -3.05 -2.10
C ILE A 134 -17.00 -4.29 -2.20
N SER A 135 -17.56 -5.31 -2.83
CA SER A 135 -16.82 -6.50 -3.21
C SER A 135 -16.25 -6.37 -4.61
N PHE A 136 -14.92 -6.45 -4.71
CA PHE A 136 -14.28 -6.65 -6.01
C PHE A 136 -14.65 -8.00 -6.62
N ARG A 137 -15.25 -8.94 -5.89
CA ARG A 137 -15.62 -10.25 -6.44
C ARG A 137 -16.99 -10.21 -7.11
N THR A 138 -17.95 -9.51 -6.52
CA THR A 138 -19.35 -9.51 -6.99
C THR A 138 -19.79 -8.22 -7.67
N ASP A 139 -19.24 -7.07 -7.29
CA ASP A 139 -19.87 -5.78 -7.61
C ASP A 139 -19.26 -5.07 -8.83
N LYS A 140 -18.33 -5.74 -9.53
CA LYS A 140 -17.59 -5.16 -10.67
C LYS A 140 -18.50 -4.55 -11.73
N ASN A 141 -19.61 -5.21 -12.01
CA ASN A 141 -20.57 -4.79 -13.03
C ASN A 141 -21.43 -3.60 -12.55
N TYR A 142 -21.72 -3.53 -11.25
CA TYR A 142 -22.53 -2.46 -10.68
C TYR A 142 -21.79 -1.12 -10.74
N PHE A 143 -20.47 -1.13 -10.54
CA PHE A 143 -19.64 0.08 -10.58
C PHE A 143 -19.06 0.42 -11.96
N CYS A 144 -19.48 -0.30 -13.01
CA CYS A 144 -18.96 -0.16 -14.38
C CYS A 144 -17.42 -0.06 -14.39
N ILE A 145 -16.75 -0.95 -13.65
CA ILE A 145 -15.29 -0.85 -13.47
C ILE A 145 -14.60 -1.21 -14.78
N GLU A 146 -13.84 -0.26 -15.31
CA GLU A 146 -12.99 -0.44 -16.47
C GLU A 146 -11.57 -0.81 -15.99
N PRO A 147 -11.13 -2.07 -16.15
CA PRO A 147 -9.80 -2.47 -15.73
C PRO A 147 -8.73 -1.82 -16.60
N VAL A 148 -7.59 -1.50 -16.00
CA VAL A 148 -6.41 -1.02 -16.74
C VAL A 148 -5.54 -2.20 -17.20
N SER A 149 -4.89 -2.06 -18.35
CA SER A 149 -3.83 -2.97 -18.76
C SER A 149 -2.53 -2.58 -18.05
N ILE A 150 -1.97 -3.49 -17.26
CA ILE A 150 -0.68 -3.30 -16.59
C ILE A 150 0.41 -3.95 -17.44
N ALA A 151 1.46 -3.19 -17.76
CA ALA A 151 2.58 -3.69 -18.54
C ALA A 151 3.44 -4.69 -17.74
N PRO A 152 4.13 -5.64 -18.40
CA PRO A 152 5.08 -6.51 -17.74
C PRO A 152 6.24 -5.71 -17.11
N TRP A 153 6.68 -6.14 -15.93
CA TRP A 153 7.80 -5.53 -15.25
C TRP A 153 9.16 -6.01 -15.80
N ASP A 154 10.11 -5.08 -15.97
CA ASP A 154 11.49 -5.37 -16.39
C ASP A 154 12.36 -6.00 -15.27
N GLY A 155 11.82 -6.06 -14.05
CA GLY A 155 12.48 -6.60 -12.89
C GLY A 155 13.46 -5.65 -12.20
N LYS A 156 13.53 -4.38 -12.63
CA LYS A 156 14.51 -3.39 -12.17
C LYS A 156 13.86 -2.03 -11.83
N SER A 157 13.07 -1.46 -12.74
CA SER A 157 12.50 -0.12 -12.58
C SER A 157 11.44 -0.10 -11.47
N ILE A 158 11.46 0.91 -10.61
CA ILE A 158 10.45 1.13 -9.56
C ILE A 158 9.63 2.41 -9.81
N GLU A 159 9.63 2.91 -11.04
CA GLU A 159 8.98 4.19 -11.39
C GLU A 159 7.47 4.03 -11.60
N ASP A 160 7.05 3.01 -12.36
CA ASP A 160 5.63 2.73 -12.63
C ASP A 160 5.08 1.74 -11.59
N GLU A 161 4.34 2.27 -10.62
CA GLU A 161 3.85 1.53 -9.46
C GLU A 161 3.01 0.29 -9.80
N PRO A 162 1.91 0.39 -10.58
CA PRO A 162 1.16 -0.79 -11.01
C PRO A 162 2.05 -1.87 -11.62
N VAL A 163 3.03 -1.48 -12.44
CA VAL A 163 3.93 -2.40 -13.16
C VAL A 163 4.87 -3.13 -12.20
N TRP A 164 5.67 -2.40 -11.42
CA TRP A 164 6.64 -3.06 -10.54
C TRP A 164 5.97 -3.83 -9.41
N PHE A 165 4.83 -3.33 -8.90
CA PHE A 165 4.09 -3.99 -7.83
C PHE A 165 3.46 -5.30 -8.32
N GLN A 166 2.84 -5.32 -9.52
CA GLN A 166 2.39 -6.56 -10.14
C GLN A 166 3.56 -7.55 -10.33
N GLY A 167 4.70 -7.07 -10.82
CA GLY A 167 5.88 -7.89 -11.01
C GLY A 167 6.42 -8.50 -9.71
N LEU A 168 6.38 -7.75 -8.61
CA LEU A 168 6.73 -8.26 -7.28
C LEU A 168 5.75 -9.34 -6.82
N LEU A 169 4.43 -9.09 -6.96
CA LEU A 169 3.39 -10.06 -6.59
C LEU A 169 3.55 -11.38 -7.35
N HIS A 170 3.89 -11.31 -8.64
CA HIS A 170 4.13 -12.52 -9.44
C HIS A 170 5.36 -13.29 -8.94
N ARG A 171 6.44 -12.60 -8.58
CA ARG A 171 7.64 -13.24 -8.01
C ARG A 171 7.36 -13.97 -6.71
N ILE A 172 6.50 -13.42 -5.85
CA ILE A 172 6.17 -14.02 -4.55
C ILE A 172 5.01 -15.02 -4.62
N GLY A 173 4.33 -15.12 -5.76
CA GLY A 173 3.25 -16.07 -6.02
C GLY A 173 1.88 -15.63 -5.49
N ASP A 174 1.63 -14.32 -5.36
CA ASP A 174 0.34 -13.77 -4.94
C ASP A 174 -0.59 -13.53 -6.13
N GLU A 175 -1.18 -14.62 -6.63
CA GLU A 175 -2.08 -14.61 -7.79
C GLU A 175 -3.46 -14.01 -7.49
N GLU A 176 -3.86 -13.99 -6.21
CA GLU A 176 -5.14 -13.38 -5.81
C GLU A 176 -5.08 -11.86 -5.98
N THR A 177 -4.03 -11.22 -5.48
CA THR A 177 -3.88 -9.77 -5.62
C THR A 177 -3.70 -9.36 -7.07
N ILE A 178 -2.95 -10.14 -7.85
CA ILE A 178 -2.75 -9.90 -9.29
C ILE A 178 -4.09 -9.85 -10.02
N ARG A 179 -5.05 -10.71 -9.65
CA ARG A 179 -6.39 -10.75 -10.26
C ARG A 179 -7.16 -9.44 -10.10
N PHE A 180 -6.99 -8.75 -8.97
CA PHE A 180 -7.77 -7.54 -8.64
C PHE A 180 -7.05 -6.25 -9.00
N LEU A 181 -5.73 -6.27 -9.14
CA LEU A 181 -4.90 -5.11 -9.43
C LEU A 181 -5.40 -4.26 -10.63
N PRO A 182 -5.82 -4.84 -11.77
CA PRO A 182 -6.36 -4.07 -12.90
C PRO A 182 -7.59 -3.23 -12.54
N PHE A 183 -8.42 -3.69 -11.62
CA PHE A 183 -9.65 -3.00 -11.20
C PHE A 183 -9.36 -1.89 -10.20
N VAL A 184 -8.36 -2.11 -9.34
CA VAL A 184 -7.91 -1.15 -8.33
C VAL A 184 -7.16 0.02 -8.97
N TYR A 185 -6.41 -0.20 -10.05
CA TYR A 185 -5.85 0.88 -10.87
C TYR A 185 -6.77 1.28 -12.05
N GLY A 186 -7.97 0.71 -12.10
CA GLY A 186 -8.97 0.95 -13.14
C GLY A 186 -9.78 2.22 -12.92
N THR A 187 -10.61 2.54 -13.91
CA THR A 187 -11.57 3.65 -13.84
C THR A 187 -12.93 3.16 -13.36
N TRP A 188 -13.52 3.92 -12.45
CA TRP A 188 -14.81 3.62 -11.83
C TRP A 188 -15.80 4.74 -12.13
N VAL A 189 -17.08 4.37 -12.23
CA VAL A 189 -18.18 5.31 -12.47
C VAL A 189 -19.06 5.39 -11.24
N CYS A 190 -19.28 6.59 -10.72
CA CYS A 190 -20.24 6.81 -9.65
C CYS A 190 -21.67 6.53 -10.16
N PRO A 191 -22.45 5.64 -9.51
CA PRO A 191 -23.79 5.30 -9.98
C PRO A 191 -24.78 6.48 -9.89
N ASP A 192 -24.58 7.40 -8.94
CA ASP A 192 -25.50 8.51 -8.70
C ASP A 192 -25.30 9.69 -9.65
N CYS A 193 -24.04 10.04 -9.96
CA CYS A 193 -23.72 11.25 -10.75
C CYS A 193 -22.95 10.98 -12.04
N GLY A 194 -22.62 9.72 -12.35
CA GLY A 194 -21.88 9.34 -13.56
C GLY A 194 -20.43 9.80 -13.62
N LYS A 195 -19.90 10.45 -12.57
CA LYS A 195 -18.52 10.94 -12.55
C LYS A 195 -17.54 9.76 -12.58
N ARG A 196 -16.47 9.92 -13.36
CA ARG A 196 -15.43 8.93 -13.61
C ARG A 196 -14.15 9.33 -12.88
N ALA A 197 -13.53 8.40 -12.17
CA ALA A 197 -12.21 8.57 -11.56
C ALA A 197 -11.58 7.20 -11.23
N ALA A 198 -10.28 7.19 -10.91
CA ALA A 198 -9.63 5.96 -10.45
C ALA A 198 -10.17 5.55 -9.07
N TYR A 199 -10.16 4.25 -8.75
CA TYR A 199 -10.53 3.74 -7.42
C TYR A 199 -9.82 4.52 -6.30
N TRP A 200 -8.52 4.74 -6.47
CA TRP A 200 -7.70 5.45 -5.50
C TRP A 200 -8.13 6.90 -5.24
N ASP A 201 -8.71 7.58 -6.24
CA ASP A 201 -9.26 8.93 -6.06
C ASP A 201 -10.55 8.89 -5.24
N TRP A 202 -11.32 7.82 -5.34
CA TRP A 202 -12.53 7.62 -4.54
C TRP A 202 -12.19 7.20 -3.10
N LEU A 203 -11.18 6.34 -2.93
CA LEU A 203 -10.66 5.97 -1.62
C LEU A 203 -10.04 7.19 -0.90
N ALA A 204 -9.23 7.99 -1.60
CA ALA A 204 -8.62 9.19 -1.03
C ALA A 204 -9.67 10.18 -0.54
N LYS A 205 -10.79 10.33 -1.25
CA LYS A 205 -11.94 11.10 -0.79
C LYS A 205 -12.51 10.48 0.48
N PHE A 206 -12.79 9.18 0.50
CA PHE A 206 -13.32 8.52 1.70
C PHE A 206 -12.43 8.75 2.93
N ILE A 207 -11.11 8.57 2.77
CA ILE A 207 -10.12 8.82 3.81
C ILE A 207 -10.14 10.30 4.24
N GLY A 208 -10.13 11.23 3.27
CA GLY A 208 -10.17 12.67 3.53
C GLY A 208 -11.49 13.19 4.14
N TYR A 209 -12.62 12.52 3.85
CA TYR A 209 -13.95 12.86 4.37
C TYR A 209 -14.24 12.26 5.75
N GLY A 210 -13.67 11.08 6.07
CA GLY A 210 -14.07 10.28 7.23
C GLY A 210 -13.07 10.21 8.38
N TRP A 211 -11.80 10.60 8.18
CA TRP A 211 -10.75 10.39 9.19
C TRP A 211 -10.12 11.67 9.75
N CYS A 212 -10.28 12.81 9.08
CA CYS A 212 -10.10 14.12 9.70
C CYS A 212 -11.38 14.45 10.47
N GLY A 213 -11.55 13.83 11.63
CA GLY A 213 -12.70 14.06 12.51
C GLY A 213 -12.95 15.54 12.75
N GLY A 214 -14.22 15.93 12.63
CA GLY A 214 -14.77 17.02 13.42
C GLY A 214 -14.80 16.70 14.91
#